data_AF-A0A151ZJT6-F1
#
_entry.id   AF-A0A151ZJT6-F1
#
_cell.length_a   1.000
_cell.length_b   1.000
_cell.length_c   1.000
_cell.angle_alpha   90.00
_cell.angle_beta   90.00
_cell.angle_gamma   90.00
#
_symmetry.space_group_name_H-M   'P 1'
#
loop_
_entity.id
_entity.type
_entity.pdbx_description
1 polymer ?
#
loop_
_entity_poly.entity_id
_entity_poly.type
_entity_poly.pdbx_seq_one_letter_code
_entity_poly.pdbx_strand_id
1 'polypeptide(L)'
;MDDVSIKLIEMKMIAAMFQSLSDACSAKCISKYTEGSLTTGEEACVERCSQKWMDTFKKVQTKVAGSAGQPVEAQPQQPEQKKGWF
;
A
#
# COMPACT_ATOMS: atom_id res chain seq x y z
N MET A 1 10.52 11.50 24.62
CA MET A 1 10.20 10.32 23.79
C MET A 1 11.44 9.46 23.76
N ASP A 2 11.39 8.29 24.37
CA ASP A 2 12.44 7.27 24.31
C ASP A 2 12.50 6.63 22.92
N ASP A 3 13.71 6.22 22.51
CA ASP A 3 13.99 5.62 21.20
C ASP A 3 13.12 4.36 20.94
N VAL A 4 12.93 3.54 21.98
CA VAL A 4 12.10 2.34 21.93
C VAL A 4 10.65 2.68 21.56
N SER A 5 10.07 3.72 22.17
CA SER A 5 8.70 4.14 21.85
C SER A 5 8.53 4.56 20.39
N ILE A 6 9.52 5.24 19.78
CA ILE A 6 9.47 5.60 18.36
C ILE A 6 9.47 4.34 17.48
N LYS A 7 10.37 3.40 17.76
CA LYS A 7 10.44 2.12 17.03
C LYS A 7 9.17 1.29 17.17
N LEU A 8 8.54 1.33 18.34
CA LEU A 8 7.28 0.64 18.60
C LEU A 8 6.12 1.25 17.78
N ILE A 9 6.11 2.58 17.61
CA ILE A 9 5.14 3.26 16.75
C ILE A 9 5.37 2.89 15.28
N GLU A 10 6.61 2.89 14.81
CA GLU A 10 6.96 2.48 13.43
C GLU A 10 6.46 1.05 13.14
N MET A 11 6.72 0.10 14.04
CA MET A 11 6.24 -1.28 13.89
C MET A 11 4.71 -1.38 13.88
N LYS A 12 4.03 -0.66 14.79
CA LYS A 12 2.56 -0.66 14.84
C LYS A 12 1.94 -0.10 13.56
N MET A 13 2.56 0.94 12.97
CA MET A 13 2.09 1.52 11.72
C MET A 13 2.22 0.53 10.56
N ILE A 14 3.35 -0.18 10.44
CA ILE A 14 3.55 -1.19 9.40
C ILE A 14 2.59 -2.36 9.58
N ALA A 15 2.38 -2.83 10.82
CA ALA A 15 1.46 -3.91 11.10
C ALA A 15 0.01 -3.54 10.73
N ALA A 16 -0.45 -2.34 11.10
CA ALA A 16 -1.78 -1.86 10.75
C ALA A 16 -1.97 -1.73 9.22
N MET A 17 -0.93 -1.25 8.52
CA MET A 17 -0.92 -1.18 7.06
C MET A 17 -1.07 -2.57 6.43
N PHE A 18 -0.30 -3.56 6.91
CA PHE A 18 -0.34 -4.93 6.40
C PHE A 18 -1.69 -5.60 6.67
N GLN A 19 -2.27 -5.41 7.86
CA GLN A 19 -3.60 -5.94 8.18
C GLN A 19 -4.66 -5.39 7.23
N SER A 20 -4.69 -4.06 7.02
CA SER A 20 -5.64 -3.43 6.11
C SER A 20 -5.45 -3.85 4.64
N LEU A 21 -4.21 -4.04 4.20
CA LEU A 21 -3.89 -4.57 2.87
C LEU A 21 -4.42 -6.01 2.72
N SER A 22 -4.14 -6.87 3.69
CA SER A 22 -4.52 -8.28 3.69
C SER A 22 -6.04 -8.45 3.67
N ASP A 23 -6.76 -7.71 4.52
CA ASP A 23 -8.22 -7.74 4.59
C ASP A 23 -8.86 -7.23 3.29
N ALA A 24 -8.33 -6.14 2.73
CA ALA A 24 -8.86 -5.57 1.50
C ALA A 24 -8.66 -6.49 0.28
N CYS A 25 -7.48 -7.10 0.15
CA CYS A 25 -7.18 -7.94 -1.01
C CYS A 25 -7.77 -9.34 -0.92
N SER A 26 -7.81 -9.94 0.27
CA SER A 26 -8.52 -11.22 0.46
C SER A 26 -10.01 -11.08 0.13
N ALA A 27 -10.67 -10.02 0.62
CA ALA A 27 -12.09 -9.77 0.33
C ALA A 27 -12.39 -9.48 -1.15
N LYS A 28 -11.43 -8.92 -1.90
CA LYS A 28 -11.60 -8.60 -3.34
C LYS A 28 -11.29 -9.77 -4.25
N CYS A 29 -10.29 -10.57 -3.90
CA CYS A 29 -9.72 -11.56 -4.81
C CYS A 29 -10.13 -12.99 -4.48
N ILE A 30 -10.49 -13.29 -3.23
CA ILE A 30 -10.84 -14.64 -2.79
C ILE A 30 -12.35 -14.70 -2.52
N SER A 31 -13.09 -15.40 -3.37
CA SER A 31 -14.55 -15.48 -3.27
C SER A 31 -15.06 -16.81 -2.70
N LYS A 32 -14.33 -17.91 -2.96
CA LYS A 32 -14.68 -19.27 -2.53
C LYS A 32 -13.40 -20.04 -2.22
N TYR A 33 -13.41 -20.77 -1.12
CA TYR A 33 -12.31 -21.66 -0.75
C TYR A 33 -12.62 -23.07 -1.26
N THR A 34 -12.27 -23.34 -2.52
CA THR A 34 -12.45 -24.66 -3.15
C THR A 34 -11.24 -25.57 -2.99
N GLU A 35 -10.06 -24.98 -2.77
CA GLU A 35 -8.78 -25.65 -2.71
C GLU A 35 -7.83 -24.89 -1.76
N GLY A 36 -6.76 -25.56 -1.31
CA GLY A 36 -5.83 -25.01 -0.30
C GLY A 36 -4.79 -24.03 -0.86
N SER A 37 -4.70 -23.90 -2.18
CA SER A 37 -3.80 -22.99 -2.89
C SER A 37 -4.58 -21.94 -3.66
N LEU A 38 -3.96 -20.77 -3.86
CA LEU A 38 -4.50 -19.76 -4.75
C LEU A 38 -4.46 -20.28 -6.20
N THR A 39 -5.56 -20.11 -6.90
CA THR A 39 -5.58 -20.33 -8.35
C THR A 39 -4.77 -19.22 -9.06
N THR A 40 -4.28 -19.47 -10.28
CA THR A 40 -3.50 -18.46 -11.04
C THR A 40 -4.24 -17.13 -11.20
N GLY A 41 -5.57 -17.16 -11.28
CA GLY A 41 -6.40 -15.95 -11.34
C GLY A 41 -6.42 -15.17 -10.03
N GLU A 42 -6.49 -15.86 -8.90
CA GLU A 42 -6.46 -15.25 -7.57
C GLU A 42 -5.07 -14.69 -7.25
N GLU A 43 -4.01 -15.42 -7.60
CA GLU A 43 -2.62 -14.95 -7.43
C GLU A 43 -2.38 -13.63 -8.19
N ALA A 44 -2.73 -13.59 -9.48
CA ALA A 44 -2.62 -12.38 -10.30
C ALA A 44 -3.54 -11.25 -9.80
N CYS A 45 -4.71 -11.57 -9.24
CA CYS A 45 -5.59 -10.58 -8.62
C CYS A 45 -4.94 -9.98 -7.37
N VAL A 46 -4.40 -10.80 -6.47
CA VAL A 46 -3.77 -10.35 -5.21
C VAL A 46 -2.58 -9.44 -5.50
N GLU A 47 -1.73 -9.78 -6.47
CA GLU A 47 -0.62 -8.91 -6.90
C GLU A 47 -1.13 -7.54 -7.36
N ARG A 48 -2.07 -7.49 -8.31
CA ARG A 48 -2.65 -6.24 -8.82
C ARG A 48 -3.40 -5.46 -7.75
N CYS A 49 -4.08 -6.15 -6.84
CA CYS A 49 -4.75 -5.54 -5.70
C CYS A 49 -3.76 -4.84 -4.79
N SER A 50 -2.64 -5.49 -4.48
CA SER A 50 -1.62 -4.93 -3.60
C SER A 50 -1.03 -3.63 -4.15
N GLN A 51 -0.74 -3.58 -5.45
CA GLN A 51 -0.25 -2.38 -6.13
C GLN A 51 -1.27 -1.24 -6.06
N LYS A 52 -2.53 -1.53 -6.41
CA LYS A 52 -3.62 -0.53 -6.37
C LYS A 52 -3.89 -0.02 -4.95
N TRP A 53 -3.83 -0.92 -3.96
CA TRP A 53 -4.01 -0.56 -2.55
C TRP A 53 -2.91 0.40 -2.09
N MET A 54 -1.65 0.12 -2.42
CA MET A 54 -0.51 1.00 -2.10
C MET A 54 -0.63 2.37 -2.78
N ASP A 55 -1.03 2.41 -4.05
CA ASP A 55 -1.27 3.68 -4.75
C ASP A 55 -2.40 4.49 -4.11
N THR A 56 -3.45 3.80 -3.65
CA THR A 56 -4.56 4.42 -2.94
C THR A 56 -4.13 4.92 -1.56
N PHE A 57 -3.38 4.10 -0.84
CA PHE A 57 -2.82 4.43 0.48
C PHE A 57 -1.98 5.70 0.42
N LYS A 58 -1.06 5.80 -0.55
CA LYS A 58 -0.27 7.03 -0.80
C LYS A 58 -1.15 8.25 -1.08
N LYS A 59 -2.14 8.12 -1.97
CA LYS A 59 -3.06 9.23 -2.30
C LYS A 59 -3.86 9.69 -1.08
N VAL A 60 -4.32 8.76 -0.24
CA VAL A 60 -5.02 9.08 1.01
C VAL A 60 -4.07 9.79 1.97
N GLN A 61 -2.84 9.30 2.15
CA GLN A 61 -1.85 9.96 2.99
C GLN A 61 -1.58 11.41 2.54
N THR A 62 -1.40 11.66 1.24
CA THR A 62 -1.19 13.03 0.73
C THR A 62 -2.39 13.94 1.03
N LYS A 63 -3.62 13.45 0.88
CA LYS A 63 -4.83 14.23 1.16
C LYS A 63 -5.03 14.49 2.65
N VAL A 64 -4.79 13.49 3.50
CA VAL A 64 -4.90 13.60 4.96
C VAL A 64 -3.84 14.56 5.49
N ALA A 65 -2.59 14.47 5.01
CA ALA A 65 -1.54 15.42 5.36
C ALA A 65 -1.86 16.85 4.87
N GLY A 66 -2.37 16.98 3.64
CA GLY A 66 -2.77 18.28 3.08
C GLY A 66 -4.00 18.91 3.74
N SER A 67 -4.88 18.12 4.37
CA SER A 67 -6.05 18.62 5.12
C SER A 67 -5.73 18.99 6.57
N ALA A 68 -4.55 18.61 7.09
CA ALA A 68 -4.09 18.94 8.44
C ALA A 68 -3.35 20.30 8.56
N GLY A 69 -3.38 21.16 7.54
CA GLY A 69 -2.85 22.53 7.64
C GLY A 69 -1.32 22.63 7.60
N GLN A 70 -0.65 21.76 6.84
CA GLN A 70 0.77 21.91 6.49
C GLN A 70 0.89 21.82 4.96
N PRO A 71 1.59 22.75 4.29
CA PRO A 71 1.86 22.63 2.86
C PRO A 71 2.76 21.41 2.66
N VAL A 72 2.20 20.34 2.09
CA VAL A 72 3.00 19.25 1.54
C VAL A 72 3.65 19.81 0.29
N GLU A 73 4.89 20.28 0.40
CA GLU A 73 5.73 20.52 -0.77
C GLU A 73 5.75 19.23 -1.58
N ALA A 74 5.14 19.29 -2.76
CA ALA A 74 5.19 18.23 -3.73
C ALA A 74 6.66 18.00 -4.09
N GLN A 75 7.26 16.93 -3.56
CA GLN A 75 8.53 16.45 -4.07
C GLN A 75 8.37 16.20 -5.58
N PRO A 76 9.21 16.80 -6.43
CA PRO A 76 9.15 16.57 -7.86
C PRO A 76 9.24 15.08 -8.11
N GLN A 77 8.18 14.54 -8.72
CA GLN A 77 8.19 13.23 -9.32
C GLN A 77 9.38 13.21 -10.27
N GLN A 78 10.42 12.46 -9.92
CA GLN A 78 11.56 12.28 -10.79
C GLN A 78 11.00 11.75 -12.11
N PRO A 79 11.24 12.42 -13.25
CA PRO A 79 10.67 12.00 -14.51
C PRO A 79 11.14 10.57 -14.76
N GLU A 80 10.16 9.66 -14.86
CA GLU A 80 10.33 8.32 -15.41
C GLU A 80 11.25 8.46 -16.63
N GLN A 81 12.48 7.95 -16.52
CA GLN A 81 13.41 7.92 -17.63
C GLN A 81 12.82 7.01 -18.69
N LYS A 82 12.04 7.62 -19.59
CA LYS A 82 11.55 7.01 -20.81
C LYS A 82 12.76 6.53 -21.61
N LYS A 83 12.84 5.20 -21.73
CA LYS A 83 13.43 4.43 -22.83
C LYS A 83 14.48 5.15 -23.67
N GLY A 84 15.74 4.85 -23.36
CA GLY A 84 16.76 4.74 -24.39
C GLY A 84 16.47 3.49 -25.24
N TRP A 85 16.42 3.70 -26.54
CA TRP A 85 16.22 2.72 -27.61
C TRP A 85 17.25 1.57 -27.54
N PHE A 86 16.92 0.48 -26.85
CA PHE A 86 17.30 -0.92 -27.14
C PHE A 86 16.29 -1.86 -26.45
#